data_AF-A0AAN8ETG2-F1
#
_entry.id   AF-A0AAN8ETG2-F1
#
_cell.length_a   1.000
_cell.length_b   1.000
_cell.length_c   1.000
_cell.angle_alpha   90.00
_cell.angle_beta   90.00
_cell.angle_gamma   90.00
#
_symmetry.space_group_name_H-M   'P 1'
#
loop_
_entity.id
_entity.type
_entity.pdbx_description
1 polymer ?
#
loop_
_entity_poly.entity_id
_entity_poly.type
_entity_poly.pdbx_seq_one_letter_code
_entity_poly.pdbx_strand_id
1 'polypeptide(L)'
;MSFWLRDESGCFLLYSLNRGKRKVFLRFEFSLDFIATILSRISHIARISIRSLATMKVPEETFKSVFSAIDERQDEFVATLKEAVAIPSVSGDPDRRGECVNMAMWAKKKLEGLNVSVQVVEAGKQKLQDGKVIDLPPILFGVLGNDPKKKTLLVYGHLDVQPAAKEVCFMV
;
A
#
# COMPACT_ATOMS: atom_id res chain seq x y z
N MET A 1 -22.81 21.44 8.74
CA MET A 1 -22.38 22.18 7.55
C MET A 1 -22.15 23.62 8.00
N SER A 2 -20.90 24.06 8.02
CA SER A 2 -20.50 25.37 8.57
C SER A 2 -20.35 26.34 7.41
N PHE A 3 -21.06 27.47 7.44
CA PHE A 3 -20.89 28.54 6.46
C PHE A 3 -20.22 29.74 7.15
N TRP A 4 -19.15 30.23 6.54
CA TRP A 4 -18.53 31.50 6.89
C TRP A 4 -19.08 32.56 5.94
N LEU A 5 -19.72 33.59 6.48
CA LEU A 5 -20.13 34.78 5.73
C LEU A 5 -19.35 35.98 6.26
N ARG A 6 -18.92 36.84 5.34
CA ARG A 6 -18.12 38.04 5.60
C ARG A 6 -18.94 39.25 5.16
N ASP A 7 -19.10 40.24 6.03
CA ASP A 7 -19.49 41.59 5.64
C ASP A 7 -18.49 42.63 6.18
N GLU A 8 -18.71 43.91 5.88
CA GLU A 8 -17.80 45.02 6.22
C GLU A 8 -17.61 45.27 7.74
N SER A 9 -18.38 44.61 8.61
CA SER A 9 -18.38 44.81 10.07
C SER A 9 -17.86 43.62 10.90
N GLY A 10 -17.54 42.46 10.29
CA GLY A 10 -16.89 41.36 11.03
C GLY A 10 -17.02 39.96 10.43
N CYS A 11 -16.40 38.97 11.10
CA CYS A 11 -16.46 37.54 10.75
C CYS A 11 -17.42 36.81 11.70
N PHE A 12 -18.48 36.19 11.16
CA PHE A 12 -19.49 35.51 11.98
C PHE A 12 -19.43 33.99 11.78
N LEU A 13 -19.53 33.23 12.88
CA LEU A 13 -19.69 31.78 12.84
C LEU A 13 -21.17 31.43 13.13
N LEU A 14 -21.91 31.03 12.10
CA LEU A 14 -23.27 30.54 12.23
C LEU A 14 -23.27 29.02 12.41
N TYR A 15 -23.56 28.56 13.63
CA TYR A 15 -23.78 27.14 13.92
C TYR A 15 -25.27 26.81 13.81
N SER A 16 -25.61 25.86 12.93
CA SER A 16 -26.94 25.26 12.89
C SER A 16 -26.93 24.00 13.75
N LEU A 17 -27.53 24.09 14.93
CA LEU A 17 -27.77 22.92 15.79
C LEU A 17 -29.16 22.37 15.52
N ASN A 18 -29.22 21.10 15.15
CA ASN A 18 -30.48 20.41 14.87
C ASN A 18 -30.93 19.68 16.15
N ARG A 19 -31.82 20.30 16.92
CA ARG A 19 -32.54 19.63 18.03
C ARG A 19 -34.02 19.49 17.65
N GLY A 20 -34.37 18.39 16.97
CA GLY A 20 -35.73 18.13 16.51
C GLY A 20 -36.20 19.04 15.36
N LYS A 21 -37.52 19.25 15.23
CA LYS A 21 -38.17 19.96 14.08
C LYS A 21 -38.01 21.49 14.05
N ARG A 22 -37.14 22.10 14.88
CA ARG A 22 -36.90 23.55 14.88
C ARG A 22 -35.42 23.86 14.72
N LYS A 23 -35.09 24.71 13.74
CA LYS A 23 -33.76 25.30 13.58
C LYS A 23 -33.63 26.51 14.50
N VAL A 24 -32.64 26.50 15.38
CA VAL A 24 -32.26 27.64 16.21
C VAL A 24 -30.91 28.15 15.70
N PHE A 25 -30.81 29.45 15.47
CA PHE A 25 -29.56 30.11 15.09
C PHE A 25 -29.04 30.88 16.30
N LEU A 26 -27.82 30.56 16.73
CA LEU A 26 -27.11 31.27 17.79
C LEU A 26 -26.07 32.19 17.15
N ARG A 27 -26.15 33.49 17.45
CA ARG A 27 -25.16 34.50 17.04
C ARG A 27 -24.20 34.71 18.19
N PHE A 28 -22.94 34.37 17.99
CA PHE A 28 -21.86 34.70 18.92
C PHE A 28 -20.97 35.75 18.26
N GLU A 29 -20.81 36.90 18.93
CA GLU A 29 -19.85 37.92 18.54
C GLU A 29 -18.54 37.66 19.26
N PHE A 30 -17.50 37.33 18.50
CA PHE A 30 -16.15 37.17 19.01
C PHE A 30 -15.28 38.30 18.46
N SER A 31 -14.47 38.93 19.32
CA SER A 31 -13.46 39.88 18.87
C SER A 31 -12.47 39.20 17.91
N LEU A 32 -12.02 39.93 16.88
CA LEU A 32 -11.03 39.46 15.90
C LEU A 32 -9.76 38.91 16.58
N ASP A 33 -9.39 39.45 17.73
CA ASP A 33 -8.23 39.01 18.52
C ASP A 33 -8.39 37.60 19.10
N PHE A 34 -9.63 37.20 19.42
CA PHE A 34 -9.94 35.87 19.95
C PHE A 34 -9.79 34.81 18.86
N ILE A 35 -10.27 35.11 17.64
CA ILE A 35 -10.12 34.23 16.47
C ILE A 35 -8.63 34.11 16.08
N ALA A 36 -7.89 35.22 16.07
CA ALA A 36 -6.46 35.22 15.77
C ALA A 36 -5.65 34.38 16.77
N THR A 37 -6.00 34.43 18.06
CA THR A 37 -5.36 33.63 19.11
C THR A 37 -5.64 32.13 18.94
N ILE A 38 -6.87 31.76 18.61
CA ILE A 38 -7.25 30.36 18.34
C ILE A 38 -6.54 29.85 17.07
N LEU A 39 -6.54 30.63 15.99
CA LEU A 39 -5.85 30.26 14.75
C LEU A 39 -4.34 30.15 14.94
N SER A 40 -3.73 31.03 15.72
CA SER A 40 -2.32 30.96 16.09
C SER A 40 -2.01 29.69 16.88
N ARG A 41 -2.83 29.35 17.89
CA ARG A 41 -2.68 28.13 18.70
C ARG A 41 -2.93 26.85 17.91
N ILE A 42 -3.94 26.82 17.03
CA ILE A 42 -4.18 25.71 16.10
C ILE A 42 -2.99 25.55 15.16
N SER A 43 -2.42 26.65 14.64
CA SER A 43 -1.23 26.60 13.79
C SER A 43 0.01 26.07 14.53
N HIS A 44 0.16 26.42 15.81
CA HIS A 44 1.27 25.99 16.64
C HIS A 44 1.16 24.51 16.99
N ILE A 45 -0.03 24.05 17.41
CA ILE A 45 -0.30 22.64 17.71
C ILE A 45 -0.20 21.78 16.45
N ALA A 46 -0.76 22.24 15.33
CA ALA A 46 -0.62 21.56 14.04
C ALA A 46 0.84 21.49 13.59
N ARG A 47 1.64 22.57 13.75
CA ARG A 47 3.07 22.56 13.42
C ARG A 47 3.91 21.66 14.32
N ILE A 48 3.60 21.59 15.63
CA ILE A 48 4.29 20.70 16.58
C ILE A 48 3.98 19.24 16.26
N SER A 49 2.71 18.92 15.99
CA SER A 49 2.27 17.58 15.60
C SER A 49 2.87 17.13 14.26
N ILE A 50 2.91 18.02 13.26
CA ILE A 50 3.52 17.76 11.95
C ILE A 50 5.05 17.58 12.04
N ARG A 51 5.75 18.36 12.88
CA ARG A 51 7.20 18.19 13.08
C ARG A 51 7.57 16.89 13.78
N SER A 52 6.77 16.45 14.76
CA SER A 52 7.02 15.20 15.48
C SER A 52 6.84 13.94 14.63
N LEU A 53 6.02 14.00 13.57
CA LEU A 53 5.82 12.90 12.62
C LEU A 53 6.90 12.85 11.52
N ALA A 54 7.63 13.94 11.31
CA ALA A 54 8.62 14.06 10.23
C ALA A 54 10.00 13.47 10.57
N THR A 55 10.25 13.04 11.81
CA THR A 55 11.60 12.63 12.25
C THR A 55 11.60 11.31 13.03
N MET A 56 10.83 10.31 12.60
CA MET A 56 11.18 8.93 12.96
C MET A 56 12.35 8.48 12.07
N LYS A 57 13.57 8.85 12.46
CA LYS A 57 14.78 8.24 11.89
C LYS A 57 14.92 6.85 12.51
N VAL A 58 14.90 5.83 11.65
CA VAL A 58 15.24 4.47 12.07
C VAL A 58 16.67 4.48 12.62
N PRO A 59 16.95 3.86 13.78
CA PRO A 59 18.29 3.84 14.36
C PRO A 59 19.31 3.21 13.41
N GLU A 60 20.52 3.75 13.34
CA GLU A 60 21.59 3.25 12.46
C GLU A 60 21.94 1.78 12.75
N GLU A 61 21.95 1.40 14.03
CA GLU A 61 22.15 0.01 14.47
C GLU A 61 21.08 -0.95 13.91
N THR A 62 19.87 -0.48 13.62
CA THR A 62 18.83 -1.30 12.98
C THR A 62 19.19 -1.63 11.53
N PHE A 63 19.77 -0.68 10.78
CA PHE A 63 20.21 -0.96 9.42
C PHE A 63 21.40 -1.92 9.42
N LYS A 64 22.35 -1.73 10.34
CA LYS A 64 23.51 -2.60 10.48
C LYS A 64 23.12 -4.05 10.80
N SER A 65 22.17 -4.26 11.71
CA SER A 65 21.69 -5.60 12.04
C SER A 65 20.94 -6.26 10.89
N VAL A 66 20.13 -5.50 10.14
CA VAL A 66 19.44 -6.00 8.95
C VAL A 66 20.43 -6.40 7.86
N PHE A 67 21.46 -5.58 7.58
CA PHE A 67 22.45 -5.91 6.56
C PHE A 67 23.29 -7.14 6.94
N SER A 68 23.74 -7.24 8.19
CA SER A 68 24.45 -8.44 8.68
C SER A 68 23.60 -9.70 8.50
N ALA A 69 22.32 -9.64 8.88
CA ALA A 69 21.41 -10.77 8.74
C ALA A 69 21.13 -11.15 7.28
N ILE A 70 21.22 -10.19 6.34
CA ILE A 70 21.09 -10.46 4.91
C ILE A 70 22.35 -11.17 4.41
N ASP A 71 23.53 -10.65 4.75
CA ASP A 71 24.83 -11.19 4.32
C ASP A 71 25.05 -12.63 4.84
N GLU A 72 24.69 -12.88 6.10
CA GLU A 72 24.79 -14.20 6.74
C GLU A 72 23.87 -15.24 6.08
N ARG A 73 22.77 -14.83 5.44
CA ARG A 73 21.74 -15.71 4.87
C ARG A 73 21.71 -15.71 3.34
N GLN A 74 22.72 -15.11 2.70
CA GLN A 74 22.79 -14.98 1.24
C GLN A 74 22.59 -16.32 0.51
N ASP A 75 23.19 -17.40 1.01
CA ASP A 75 23.09 -18.72 0.39
C ASP A 75 21.66 -19.28 0.43
N GLU A 76 20.90 -19.00 1.49
CA GLU A 76 19.49 -19.37 1.60
C GLU A 76 18.64 -18.61 0.56
N PHE A 77 18.95 -17.32 0.35
CA PHE A 77 18.25 -16.49 -0.64
C PHE A 77 18.57 -16.93 -2.07
N VAL A 78 19.82 -17.26 -2.36
CA VAL A 78 20.23 -17.81 -3.66
C VAL A 78 19.57 -19.16 -3.90
N ALA A 79 19.50 -20.04 -2.89
CA ALA A 79 18.78 -21.30 -2.99
C ALA A 79 17.28 -21.10 -3.26
N THR A 80 16.65 -20.14 -2.57
CA THR A 80 15.24 -19.79 -2.80
C THR A 80 15.01 -19.23 -4.20
N LEU A 81 15.92 -18.38 -4.70
CA LEU A 81 15.84 -17.86 -6.07
C LEU A 81 16.01 -18.99 -7.09
N LYS A 82 16.92 -19.93 -6.84
CA LYS A 82 17.12 -21.13 -7.68
C LYS A 82 15.86 -21.98 -7.75
N GLU A 83 15.16 -22.18 -6.63
CA GLU A 83 13.85 -22.86 -6.60
C GLU A 83 12.81 -22.13 -7.45
N ALA A 84 12.73 -20.80 -7.31
CA ALA A 84 11.78 -19.98 -8.08
C ALA A 84 12.08 -20.07 -9.59
N VAL A 85 13.32 -19.80 -10.00
CA VAL A 85 13.73 -19.80 -11.41
C VAL A 85 13.55 -21.16 -12.08
N ALA A 86 13.58 -22.25 -11.31
CA ALA A 86 13.30 -23.58 -11.84
C ALA A 86 11.84 -23.78 -12.29
N ILE A 87 10.90 -22.94 -11.84
CA ILE A 87 9.49 -22.97 -12.26
C ILE A 87 9.35 -22.11 -13.52
N PRO A 88 9.10 -22.69 -14.71
CA PRO A 88 9.12 -21.94 -15.95
C PRO A 88 7.76 -21.29 -16.24
N SER A 89 7.42 -20.27 -15.46
CA SER A 89 6.18 -19.48 -15.52
C SER A 89 6.12 -18.54 -16.73
N VAL A 90 6.24 -19.08 -17.95
CA VAL A 90 6.21 -18.28 -19.19
C VAL A 90 4.77 -17.93 -19.57
N SER A 91 4.34 -16.69 -19.32
CA SER A 91 2.95 -16.26 -19.56
C SER A 91 2.59 -16.14 -21.05
N GLY A 92 3.59 -15.90 -21.91
CA GLY A 92 3.43 -15.84 -23.36
C GLY A 92 3.17 -17.19 -24.03
N ASP A 93 3.35 -18.30 -23.31
CA ASP A 93 3.12 -19.66 -23.79
C ASP A 93 1.85 -20.24 -23.11
N PRO A 94 0.72 -20.40 -23.85
CA PRO A 94 -0.52 -20.94 -23.29
C PRO A 94 -0.37 -22.32 -22.64
N ASP A 95 0.55 -23.16 -23.13
CA ASP A 95 0.76 -24.51 -22.60
C ASP A 95 1.46 -24.47 -21.24
N ARG A 96 2.15 -23.37 -20.92
CA ARG A 96 2.78 -23.12 -19.61
C ARG A 96 1.91 -22.36 -18.63
N ARG A 97 0.60 -22.21 -18.93
CA ARG A 97 -0.34 -21.58 -17.99
C ARG A 97 -0.36 -22.28 -16.64
N GLY A 98 -0.26 -23.60 -16.62
CA GLY A 98 -0.16 -24.38 -15.38
C GLY A 98 1.05 -24.00 -14.52
N GLU A 99 2.20 -23.71 -15.15
CA GLU A 99 3.41 -23.29 -14.43
C GLU A 99 3.30 -21.87 -13.86
N CYS A 100 2.56 -20.99 -14.53
CA CYS A 100 2.26 -19.66 -13.99
C CYS A 100 1.41 -19.76 -12.71
N VAL A 101 0.43 -20.67 -12.69
CA VAL A 101 -0.38 -20.96 -11.50
C VAL A 101 0.48 -21.62 -10.41
N ASN A 102 1.34 -22.58 -10.78
CA ASN A 102 2.28 -23.23 -9.87
C ASN A 102 3.20 -22.20 -9.18
N MET A 103 3.77 -21.28 -9.95
CA MET A 103 4.60 -20.19 -9.43
C MET A 103 3.82 -19.28 -8.45
N ALA A 104 2.59 -18.90 -8.76
CA ALA A 104 1.76 -18.12 -7.85
C ALA A 104 1.50 -18.89 -6.54
N MET A 105 1.16 -20.18 -6.62
CA MET A 105 0.92 -20.99 -5.42
C MET A 105 2.20 -21.24 -4.61
N TRP A 106 3.35 -21.36 -5.27
CA TRP A 106 4.66 -21.41 -4.61
C TRP A 106 4.95 -20.10 -3.86
N ALA A 107 4.72 -18.94 -4.49
CA ALA A 107 4.93 -17.64 -3.87
C ALA A 107 3.98 -17.42 -2.68
N LYS A 108 2.71 -17.81 -2.82
CA LYS A 108 1.74 -17.83 -1.71
C LYS A 108 2.31 -18.58 -0.50
N LYS A 109 2.82 -19.80 -0.70
CA LYS A 109 3.39 -20.62 0.39
C LYS A 109 4.59 -19.95 1.06
N LYS A 110 5.49 -19.34 0.29
CA LYS A 110 6.64 -18.59 0.84
C LYS A 110 6.19 -17.38 1.67
N LEU A 111 5.20 -16.62 1.18
CA LEU A 111 4.62 -15.47 1.88
C LEU A 111 3.92 -15.89 3.18
N GLU A 112 3.10 -16.94 3.16
CA GLU A 112 2.43 -17.47 4.35
C GLU A 112 3.44 -17.96 5.41
N GLY A 113 4.56 -18.54 4.97
CA GLY A 113 5.68 -18.91 5.84
C GLY A 113 6.36 -17.71 6.54
N LEU A 114 6.17 -16.50 6.03
CA LEU A 114 6.62 -15.23 6.63
C LEU A 114 5.49 -14.51 7.39
N ASN A 115 4.41 -15.22 7.72
CA ASN A 115 3.24 -14.69 8.41
C ASN A 115 2.49 -13.59 7.64
N VAL A 116 2.63 -13.56 6.31
CA VAL A 116 1.81 -12.71 5.44
C VAL A 116 0.44 -13.35 5.29
N SER A 117 -0.64 -12.57 5.49
CA SER A 117 -1.99 -13.00 5.12
C SER A 117 -2.15 -12.84 3.61
N VAL A 118 -2.33 -13.96 2.90
CA VAL A 118 -2.41 -13.96 1.43
C VAL A 118 -3.81 -14.32 0.96
N GLN A 119 -4.40 -13.46 0.13
CA GLN A 119 -5.60 -13.74 -0.62
C GLN A 119 -5.23 -14.07 -2.06
N VAL A 120 -5.79 -15.16 -2.59
CA VAL A 120 -5.71 -15.55 -4.00
C VAL A 120 -6.95 -15.01 -4.70
N VAL A 121 -6.77 -14.19 -5.73
CA VAL A 121 -7.86 -13.56 -6.48
C VAL A 121 -7.81 -14.06 -7.93
N GLU A 122 -8.91 -14.68 -8.36
CA GLU A 122 -9.07 -15.12 -9.75
C GLU A 122 -9.10 -13.92 -10.70
N ALA A 123 -8.20 -13.91 -11.69
CA ALA A 123 -8.06 -12.80 -12.64
C ALA A 123 -9.04 -12.88 -13.83
N GLY A 124 -9.82 -13.96 -13.91
CA GLY A 124 -10.76 -14.21 -15.00
C GLY A 124 -10.14 -15.05 -16.12
N LYS A 125 -10.58 -14.81 -17.36
CA LYS A 125 -10.25 -15.65 -18.52
C LYS A 125 -9.66 -14.85 -19.66
N GLN A 126 -8.75 -15.47 -20.41
CA GLN A 126 -8.14 -14.94 -21.62
C GLN A 126 -8.63 -15.71 -22.85
N LYS A 127 -9.08 -14.98 -23.88
CA LYS A 127 -9.37 -15.55 -25.20
C LYS A 127 -8.12 -15.49 -26.07
N LEU A 128 -7.69 -16.64 -26.57
CA LEU A 128 -6.55 -16.77 -27.48
C LEU A 128 -6.95 -16.45 -28.92
N GLN A 129 -5.95 -16.26 -29.79
CA GLN A 129 -6.15 -15.98 -31.22
C GLN A 129 -6.85 -17.13 -31.95
N ASP A 130 -6.64 -18.37 -31.53
CA ASP A 130 -7.31 -19.57 -32.05
C ASP A 130 -8.75 -19.74 -31.53
N GLY A 131 -9.23 -18.80 -30.71
CA GLY A 131 -10.58 -18.79 -30.14
C GLY A 131 -10.72 -19.57 -28.84
N LYS A 132 -9.70 -20.32 -28.38
CA LYS A 132 -9.73 -21.00 -27.09
C LYS A 132 -9.78 -20.00 -25.94
N VAL A 133 -10.37 -20.43 -24.83
CA VAL A 133 -10.47 -19.63 -23.61
C VAL A 133 -9.74 -20.37 -22.49
N ILE A 134 -8.78 -19.70 -21.87
CA ILE A 134 -7.97 -20.23 -20.77
C ILE A 134 -8.07 -19.31 -19.55
N ASP A 135 -7.95 -19.88 -18.35
CA ASP A 135 -7.97 -19.09 -17.13
C ASP A 135 -6.66 -18.31 -16.97
N LEU A 136 -6.74 -17.05 -16.54
CA LEU A 136 -5.57 -16.24 -16.22
C LEU A 136 -4.93 -16.72 -14.90
N PRO A 137 -3.59 -16.60 -14.75
CA PRO A 137 -2.97 -16.87 -13.46
C PRO A 137 -3.60 -15.99 -12.36
N PRO A 138 -3.76 -16.51 -11.14
CA PRO A 138 -4.35 -15.74 -10.06
C PRO A 138 -3.44 -14.59 -9.62
N ILE A 139 -4.03 -13.56 -9.04
CA ILE A 139 -3.33 -12.43 -8.42
C ILE A 139 -3.23 -12.69 -6.92
N LEU A 140 -2.05 -12.48 -6.35
CA LEU A 140 -1.84 -12.57 -4.90
C LEU A 140 -1.93 -11.20 -4.26
N PHE A 141 -2.78 -11.07 -3.25
CA PHE A 141 -2.81 -9.93 -2.35
C PHE A 141 -2.28 -10.34 -0.98
N GLY A 142 -1.08 -9.90 -0.66
CA GLY A 142 -0.43 -10.16 0.63
C GLY A 142 -0.52 -8.95 1.56
N VAL A 143 -0.87 -9.17 2.83
CA VAL A 143 -0.84 -8.16 3.89
C VAL A 143 0.05 -8.65 5.04
N LEU A 144 1.08 -7.86 5.37
CA LEU A 144 1.97 -8.12 6.50
C LEU A 144 1.80 -7.02 7.56
N GLY A 145 1.12 -7.38 8.66
CA GLY A 145 0.79 -6.44 9.74
C GLY A 145 -0.42 -5.54 9.42
N ASN A 146 -1.01 -4.98 10.47
CA ASN A 146 -2.21 -4.11 10.39
C ASN A 146 -2.19 -3.02 11.49
N ASP A 147 -1.02 -2.41 11.71
CA ASP A 147 -0.85 -1.38 12.74
C ASP A 147 -1.28 -0.01 12.20
N PRO A 148 -2.37 0.60 12.70
CA PRO A 148 -2.86 1.89 12.21
C PRO A 148 -1.91 3.07 12.51
N LYS A 149 -0.89 2.87 13.34
CA LYS A 149 0.15 3.88 13.63
C LYS A 149 1.29 3.83 12.62
N LYS A 150 1.44 2.75 11.86
CA LYS A 150 2.48 2.59 10.83
C LYS A 150 1.94 3.03 9.48
N LYS A 151 2.86 3.41 8.59
CA LYS A 151 2.53 3.68 7.19
C LYS A 151 2.34 2.36 6.45
N THR A 152 1.37 2.32 5.55
CA THR A 152 1.16 1.20 4.63
C THR A 152 1.96 1.43 3.35
N LEU A 153 2.78 0.45 2.96
CA LEU A 153 3.51 0.44 1.70
C LEU A 153 2.93 -0.66 0.80
N LEU A 154 2.68 -0.34 -0.48
CA LEU A 154 2.35 -1.32 -1.51
C LEU A 154 3.62 -1.69 -2.27
N VAL A 155 3.95 -2.98 -2.31
CA VAL A 155 5.00 -3.53 -3.16
C VAL A 155 4.32 -4.34 -4.26
N TYR A 156 4.58 -3.98 -5.51
CA TYR A 156 4.07 -4.67 -6.69
C TYR A 156 5.21 -5.38 -7.42
N GLY A 157 4.94 -6.59 -7.89
CA GLY A 157 5.83 -7.38 -8.72
C GLY A 157 5.04 -8.38 -9.54
N HIS A 158 5.69 -8.97 -10.55
CA HIS A 158 5.13 -10.04 -11.36
C HIS A 158 6.01 -11.30 -11.23
N LEU A 159 5.41 -12.47 -11.44
CA LEU A 159 6.07 -13.77 -11.25
C LEU A 159 6.14 -14.59 -12.55
N ASP A 160 5.58 -14.07 -13.63
CA ASP A 160 5.76 -14.61 -14.97
C ASP A 160 7.05 -14.09 -15.61
N VAL A 161 7.57 -14.89 -16.53
CA VAL A 161 8.84 -14.63 -17.20
C VAL A 161 8.70 -14.70 -18.72
N GLN A 162 9.70 -14.14 -19.40
CA GLN A 162 9.82 -14.28 -20.84
C GLN A 162 10.31 -15.70 -21.20
N PRO A 163 9.99 -16.20 -22.42
CA PRO A 163 10.57 -17.45 -22.92
C PRO A 163 12.10 -17.36 -22.97
N ALA A 164 12.78 -18.45 -22.62
CA ALA A 164 14.23 -18.57 -22.72
C ALA A 164 14.62 -19.94 -23.26
N ALA A 165 15.63 -19.97 -24.13
CA ALA A 165 16.19 -21.18 -24.70
C ALA A 165 17.70 -21.18 -24.52
N LYS A 166 18.35 -22.35 -24.42
CA LYS A 166 19.80 -22.44 -24.18
C LYS A 166 20.61 -21.77 -25.30
N GLU A 167 20.11 -21.91 -26.51
CA GLU A 167 20.66 -21.40 -27.76
C GLU A 167 20.36 -19.91 -28.00
N VAL A 168 19.38 -19.33 -27.28
CA VAL A 168 18.99 -17.92 -27.40
C VAL A 168 18.79 -17.34 -26.00
N CYS A 169 19.90 -17.11 -25.29
CA CYS A 169 19.86 -16.37 -24.03
C CYS A 169 20.08 -14.88 -24.34
N PHE A 170 18.99 -14.11 -24.46
CA PHE A 170 19.06 -12.69 -24.17
C PHE A 170 19.10 -12.56 -22.65
N MET A 171 20.30 -12.49 -22.09
CA MET A 171 20.47 -12.05 -20.70
C MET A 171 19.84 -10.67 -20.57
N VAL A 172 18.83 -10.57 -19.71
CA VAL A 172 18.26 -9.30 -19.25
C VAL A 172 19.25 -8.65 -18.28
#